data_AF-A0A2V6HGS7-F1
#
_entry.id   AF-A0A2V6HGS7-F1
#
_cell.length_a   1.000
_cell.length_b   1.000
_cell.length_c   1.000
_cell.angle_alpha   90.00
_cell.angle_beta   90.00
_cell.angle_gamma   90.00
#
_symmetry.space_group_name_H-M   'P 1'
#
loop_
_entity.id
_entity.type
_entity.pdbx_description
1 polymer ?
#
loop_
_entity_poly.entity_id
_entity_poly.type
_entity_poly.pdbx_seq_one_letter_code
_entity_poly.pdbx_strand_id
1 'polypeptide(L)'
;ALGGVSIISPRATASDLTLLSAADLLFAADVPVAPKTVKTFLEEESKKFGPRGGLQFDRTIAPDDWVFDELIAELARREIYGVSQMTPDHRPIPSKLSHVVILSEWDTPYGRSLGKTFRDKTSAQSINACDYLRGIDGRLPGDPSKDNQLEQAQKAQLGQKTVAVEATEGLNQSDYLRRLAREMKEQNARLQREDGSGIRAIGLLGSDIYDKLMILRALRPQFPDAVFFTNNYDAHFERRDDWDVTHNLVIASPFGSTVPKIYVENRHIPPFRDSNQTSTYVGTLVAMTKMKPEDAEWLSWQPRIFEISRRGAYELSPPWYGWHPGESKMVFESRYGKNEKNKTWFRDWLFAPGVIWSLIALALTVLVTAAWISISIARCAGQHSFLVSLRRAAYHFCGCTGCAILGT
;
A
#
# COMPACT_ATOMS: atom_id res chain seq x y z
N ALA A 1 -14.90 -3.43 40.81
CA ALA A 1 -15.31 -4.76 40.32
C ALA A 1 -14.38 -5.35 39.24
N LEU A 2 -13.34 -4.66 38.75
CA LEU A 2 -12.50 -5.10 37.62
C LEU A 2 -11.08 -5.57 38.00
N GLY A 3 -10.83 -5.91 39.27
CA GLY A 3 -9.48 -6.33 39.68
C GLY A 3 -9.06 -7.63 38.99
N GLY A 4 -7.95 -7.59 38.23
CA GLY A 4 -7.42 -8.76 37.51
C GLY A 4 -8.09 -9.02 36.16
N VAL A 5 -8.90 -8.10 35.65
CA VAL A 5 -9.46 -8.19 34.29
C VAL A 5 -8.42 -7.70 33.28
N SER A 6 -8.24 -8.44 32.18
CA SER A 6 -7.49 -8.01 31.00
C SER A 6 -8.46 -7.74 29.86
N ILE A 7 -8.36 -6.55 29.27
CA ILE A 7 -9.10 -6.16 28.06
C ILE A 7 -8.13 -6.11 26.89
N ILE A 8 -8.45 -6.87 25.85
CA ILE A 8 -7.71 -6.87 24.59
C ILE A 8 -8.54 -6.14 23.55
N SER A 9 -7.97 -5.09 22.96
CA SER A 9 -8.61 -4.29 21.92
C SER A 9 -7.95 -4.56 20.55
N PRO A 10 -8.58 -5.36 19.68
CA PRO A 10 -8.06 -5.66 18.35
C PRO A 10 -8.70 -4.83 17.23
N ARG A 11 -9.53 -3.84 17.53
CA ARG A 11 -10.28 -3.08 16.49
C ARG A 11 -9.52 -1.84 16.07
N ALA A 12 -9.58 -1.51 14.78
CA ALA A 12 -9.04 -0.26 14.25
C ALA A 12 -9.50 0.92 15.11
N THR A 13 -8.58 1.82 15.41
CA THR A 13 -8.75 2.76 16.51
C THR A 13 -8.11 4.09 16.19
N ALA A 14 -8.83 5.15 16.52
CA ALA A 14 -8.36 6.51 16.40
C ALA A 14 -7.11 6.73 17.26
N SER A 15 -6.40 7.82 16.99
CA SER A 15 -5.25 8.24 17.79
C SER A 15 -5.61 8.43 19.26
N ASP A 16 -4.64 8.21 20.15
CA ASP A 16 -4.83 8.40 21.59
C ASP A 16 -5.26 9.83 21.91
N LEU A 17 -4.70 10.82 21.22
CA LEU A 17 -5.11 12.22 21.34
C LEU A 17 -6.61 12.40 21.04
N THR A 18 -7.13 11.75 19.99
CA THR A 18 -8.54 11.87 19.63
C THR A 18 -9.43 11.19 20.68
N LEU A 19 -9.07 9.99 21.12
CA LEU A 19 -9.83 9.23 22.11
C LEU A 19 -9.85 9.92 23.48
N LEU A 20 -8.73 10.52 23.89
CA LEU A 20 -8.62 11.23 25.16
C LEU A 20 -9.24 12.62 25.10
N SER A 21 -9.15 13.35 23.98
CA SER A 21 -9.84 14.65 23.84
C SER A 21 -11.37 14.54 23.97
N ALA A 22 -11.95 13.41 23.55
CA ALA A 22 -13.36 13.14 23.76
C ALA A 22 -13.69 12.82 25.23
N ALA A 23 -12.74 12.24 25.97
CA ALA A 23 -12.87 11.95 27.40
C ALA A 23 -12.64 13.21 28.27
N ASP A 24 -11.70 14.08 27.91
CA ASP A 24 -11.43 15.34 28.61
C ASP A 24 -12.63 16.29 28.59
N LEU A 25 -13.45 16.25 27.53
CA LEU A 25 -14.73 16.97 27.46
C LEU A 25 -15.78 16.45 28.46
N LEU A 26 -15.67 15.20 28.91
CA LEU A 26 -16.56 14.61 29.92
C LEU A 26 -16.05 14.79 31.35
N PHE A 27 -14.74 15.04 31.52
CA PHE A 27 -14.08 15.16 32.82
C PHE A 27 -13.26 16.45 32.90
N ALA A 28 -13.93 17.60 32.78
CA ALA A 28 -13.28 18.90 32.93
C ALA A 28 -12.71 19.07 34.35
N ALA A 29 -11.39 18.93 34.50
CA ALA A 29 -10.62 19.44 35.62
C ALA A 29 -9.25 19.93 35.11
N ASP A 30 -9.00 21.23 35.32
CA ASP A 30 -7.76 21.94 35.00
C ASP A 30 -6.53 21.30 35.66
N VAL A 31 -5.76 20.49 34.93
CA VAL A 31 -4.33 20.23 35.20
C VAL A 31 -3.63 19.92 33.87
N PRO A 32 -2.48 20.55 33.53
CA PRO A 32 -1.69 20.15 32.38
C PRO A 32 -0.97 18.84 32.72
N VAL A 33 -1.53 17.72 32.30
CA VAL A 33 -0.93 16.40 32.48
C VAL A 33 -0.14 16.02 31.22
N ALA A 34 1.04 15.43 31.40
CA ALA A 34 1.85 14.85 30.33
C ALA A 34 0.99 13.99 29.38
N PRO A 35 1.36 13.83 28.08
CA PRO A 35 0.53 13.09 27.13
C PRO A 35 0.28 11.68 27.65
N LYS A 36 -0.93 11.43 28.13
CA LYS A 36 -1.36 10.10 28.57
C LYS A 36 -1.66 9.29 27.32
N THR A 37 -1.29 8.02 27.35
CA THR A 37 -1.83 7.04 26.40
C THR A 37 -3.18 6.54 26.90
N VAL A 38 -4.04 6.04 26.02
CA VAL A 38 -5.33 5.45 26.43
C VAL A 38 -5.11 4.29 27.40
N LYS A 39 -4.05 3.49 27.18
CA LYS A 39 -3.63 2.42 28.10
C LYS A 39 -3.35 2.97 29.50
N THR A 40 -2.43 3.94 29.61
CA THR A 40 -2.08 4.53 30.92
C THR A 40 -3.29 5.14 31.62
N PHE A 41 -4.16 5.83 30.88
CA PHE A 41 -5.38 6.41 31.43
C PHE A 41 -6.31 5.34 32.02
N LEU A 42 -6.66 4.31 31.24
CA LEU A 42 -7.58 3.26 31.69
C LEU A 42 -7.01 2.47 32.88
N GLU A 43 -5.72 2.14 32.85
CA GLU A 43 -5.09 1.38 33.92
C GLU A 43 -4.95 2.21 35.21
N GLU A 44 -4.58 3.50 35.13
CA GLU A 44 -4.50 4.40 36.28
C GLU A 44 -5.88 4.64 36.92
N GLU A 45 -6.89 4.99 36.11
CA GLU A 45 -8.24 5.25 36.62
C GLU A 45 -8.86 3.99 37.23
N SER A 46 -8.61 2.82 36.64
CA SER A 46 -9.07 1.55 37.21
C SER A 46 -8.45 1.22 38.57
N LYS A 47 -7.19 1.63 38.79
CA LYS A 47 -6.49 1.45 40.09
C LYS A 47 -7.01 2.41 41.15
N LYS A 48 -7.45 3.61 40.77
CA LYS A 48 -8.04 4.60 41.69
C LYS A 48 -9.42 4.17 42.20
N PHE A 49 -10.24 3.58 41.34
CA PHE A 49 -11.66 3.28 41.64
C PHE A 49 -11.98 1.78 41.79
N GLY A 50 -10.99 0.89 41.69
CA GLY A 50 -11.17 -0.57 41.68
C GLY A 50 -10.53 -1.34 42.87
N PRO A 51 -10.89 -2.62 43.09
CA PRO A 51 -10.23 -3.48 44.07
C PRO A 51 -8.78 -3.79 43.65
N ARG A 52 -7.92 -4.12 44.63
CA ARG A 52 -6.47 -4.31 44.50
C ARG A 52 -6.13 -5.14 43.25
N GLY A 53 -5.54 -4.51 42.23
CA GLY A 53 -5.11 -5.15 40.98
C GLY A 53 -5.30 -4.28 39.73
N GLY A 54 -6.37 -3.48 39.68
CA GLY A 54 -6.72 -2.69 38.48
C GLY A 54 -7.09 -3.54 37.26
N LEU A 55 -7.40 -2.86 36.16
CA LEU A 55 -7.58 -3.42 34.82
C LEU A 55 -6.23 -3.40 34.08
N GLN A 56 -5.97 -4.40 33.25
CA GLN A 56 -4.93 -4.35 32.22
C GLN A 56 -5.58 -4.10 30.84
N PHE A 57 -5.01 -3.18 30.06
CA PHE A 57 -5.52 -2.86 28.73
C PHE A 57 -4.43 -3.03 27.68
N ASP A 58 -4.65 -3.96 26.75
CA ASP A 58 -3.70 -4.25 25.67
C ASP A 58 -4.35 -4.01 24.31
N ARG A 59 -3.84 -3.01 23.61
CA ARG A 59 -4.19 -2.72 22.22
C ARG A 59 -3.28 -3.54 21.32
N THR A 60 -3.88 -4.35 20.44
CA THR A 60 -3.13 -5.29 19.57
C THR A 60 -3.06 -4.82 18.12
N ILE A 61 -3.35 -3.55 17.88
CA ILE A 61 -3.46 -2.92 16.57
C ILE A 61 -2.93 -1.49 16.61
N ALA A 62 -2.30 -1.08 15.52
CA ALA A 62 -1.76 0.27 15.37
C ALA A 62 -2.88 1.31 15.47
N PRO A 63 -2.69 2.41 16.21
CA PRO A 63 -3.57 3.55 16.10
C PRO A 63 -3.37 4.26 14.76
N ASP A 64 -4.43 4.93 14.26
CA ASP A 64 -4.44 5.51 12.91
C ASP A 64 -3.35 6.56 12.69
N ASP A 65 -2.86 7.21 13.74
CA ASP A 65 -1.77 8.17 13.64
C ASP A 65 -0.47 7.51 13.15
N TRP A 66 -0.13 6.34 13.64
CA TRP A 66 1.05 5.62 13.16
C TRP A 66 0.86 5.08 11.74
N VAL A 67 -0.36 4.63 11.42
CA VAL A 67 -0.71 4.21 10.05
C VAL A 67 -0.53 5.37 9.07
N PHE A 68 -0.95 6.57 9.46
CA PHE A 68 -0.81 7.76 8.62
C PHE A 68 0.62 8.29 8.54
N ASP A 69 1.47 8.09 9.55
CA ASP A 69 2.89 8.42 9.44
C ASP A 69 3.57 7.62 8.32
N GLU A 70 3.33 6.31 8.26
CA GLU A 70 3.84 5.44 7.18
C GLU A 70 3.24 5.80 5.81
N LEU A 71 1.94 6.15 5.77
CA LEU A 71 1.29 6.60 4.55
C LEU A 71 1.91 7.90 4.02
N ILE A 72 2.11 8.89 4.88
CA ILE A 72 2.71 10.17 4.53
C ILE A 72 4.15 9.97 4.07
N ALA A 73 4.90 9.07 4.72
CA ALA A 73 6.24 8.69 4.27
C ALA A 73 6.23 8.07 2.87
N GLU A 74 5.25 7.20 2.57
CA GLU A 74 5.08 6.62 1.22
C GLU A 74 4.68 7.68 0.18
N LEU A 75 3.80 8.61 0.52
CA LEU A 75 3.46 9.73 -0.38
C LEU A 75 4.68 10.62 -0.66
N ALA A 76 5.50 10.88 0.36
CA ALA A 76 6.75 11.64 0.20
C ALA A 76 7.76 10.92 -0.72
N ARG A 77 7.87 9.58 -0.65
CA ARG A 77 8.68 8.78 -1.60
C ARG A 77 8.19 8.89 -3.04
N ARG A 78 6.91 9.22 -3.23
CA ARG A 78 6.29 9.47 -4.54
C ARG A 78 6.30 10.94 -4.95
N GLU A 79 7.09 11.76 -4.25
CA GLU A 79 7.21 13.20 -4.48
C GLU A 79 5.90 13.97 -4.27
N ILE A 80 5.04 13.47 -3.38
CA ILE A 80 3.77 14.10 -2.98
C ILE A 80 3.92 14.60 -1.55
N TYR A 81 4.21 15.89 -1.44
CA TYR A 81 4.55 16.53 -0.17
C TYR A 81 3.34 17.29 0.39
N GLY A 82 2.71 16.74 1.44
CA GLY A 82 1.62 17.39 2.19
C GLY A 82 2.11 18.29 3.33
N VAL A 83 3.42 18.31 3.58
CA VAL A 83 4.10 19.15 4.59
C VAL A 83 5.46 19.53 4.05
N SER A 84 5.96 20.70 4.47
CA SER A 84 7.36 21.07 4.22
C SER A 84 8.24 20.19 5.11
N GLN A 85 8.63 19.04 4.58
CA GLN A 85 9.52 18.09 5.24
C GLN A 85 10.98 18.29 4.74
N MET A 86 11.93 17.60 5.36
CA MET A 86 13.13 17.16 4.65
C MET A 86 12.82 15.79 4.07
N THR A 87 13.22 15.49 2.84
CA THR A 87 13.09 14.12 2.33
C THR A 87 13.85 13.15 3.25
N PRO A 88 13.48 11.85 3.31
CA PRO A 88 14.25 10.85 4.05
C PRO A 88 15.76 10.86 3.71
N ASP A 89 16.10 11.29 2.49
CA ASP A 89 17.47 11.42 1.96
C ASP A 89 18.09 12.82 2.19
N HIS A 90 17.49 13.65 3.04
CA HIS A 90 17.95 15.00 3.41
C HIS A 90 18.07 16.01 2.25
N ARG A 91 17.35 15.78 1.14
CA ARG A 91 17.23 16.75 0.05
C ARG A 91 16.22 17.86 0.42
N PRO A 92 16.49 19.12 0.05
CA PRO A 92 15.54 20.21 0.20
C PRO A 92 14.28 19.92 -0.62
N ILE A 93 13.13 19.93 0.04
CA ILE A 93 11.82 19.74 -0.58
C ILE A 93 11.46 21.01 -1.38
N PRO A 94 10.79 20.88 -2.54
CA PRO A 94 10.32 22.04 -3.30
C PRO A 94 9.54 23.01 -2.40
N SER A 95 9.65 24.31 -2.66
CA SER A 95 8.92 25.37 -1.93
C SER A 95 7.39 25.27 -2.03
N LYS A 96 6.89 24.32 -2.83
CA LYS A 96 5.49 24.19 -3.20
C LYS A 96 4.96 22.81 -2.79
N LEU A 97 3.96 22.82 -1.91
CA LEU A 97 3.26 21.62 -1.46
C LEU A 97 2.38 21.05 -2.58
N SER A 98 2.16 19.73 -2.54
CA SER A 98 1.26 19.04 -3.47
C SER A 98 -0.18 19.16 -3.00
N HIS A 99 -1.11 19.42 -3.92
CA HIS A 99 -2.53 19.41 -3.57
C HIS A 99 -3.03 17.98 -3.38
N VAL A 100 -3.54 17.68 -2.20
CA VAL A 100 -4.10 16.37 -1.83
C VAL A 100 -5.55 16.54 -1.46
N VAL A 101 -6.43 15.70 -2.00
CA VAL A 101 -7.82 15.63 -1.57
C VAL A 101 -8.01 14.45 -0.63
N ILE A 102 -8.72 14.65 0.48
CA ILE A 102 -9.12 13.59 1.40
C ILE A 102 -10.64 13.51 1.39
N LEU A 103 -11.16 12.31 1.13
CA LEU A 103 -12.56 11.96 1.26
C LEU A 103 -12.72 11.13 2.54
N SER A 104 -13.38 11.68 3.56
CA SER A 104 -13.60 11.01 4.84
C SER A 104 -15.06 10.66 5.08
N GLU A 105 -15.28 9.48 5.65
CA GLU A 105 -16.60 9.05 6.15
C GLU A 105 -17.08 9.97 7.31
N TRP A 106 -18.27 10.57 7.20
CA TRP A 106 -18.75 11.58 8.13
C TRP A 106 -19.63 11.04 9.27
N ASP A 107 -20.42 10.01 8.99
CA ASP A 107 -21.51 9.59 9.87
C ASP A 107 -21.04 8.80 11.10
N THR A 108 -19.84 8.19 11.06
CA THR A 108 -19.28 7.50 12.22
C THR A 108 -18.22 8.32 12.98
N PRO A 109 -18.13 8.17 14.32
CA PRO A 109 -17.04 8.79 15.09
C PRO A 109 -15.65 8.39 14.60
N TYR A 110 -15.50 7.13 14.16
CA TYR A 110 -14.24 6.62 13.60
C TYR A 110 -13.91 7.30 12.27
N GLY A 111 -14.86 7.37 11.32
CA GLY A 111 -14.69 8.05 10.04
C GLY A 111 -14.23 9.51 10.19
N ARG A 112 -14.91 10.28 11.07
CA ARG A 112 -14.54 11.67 11.37
C ARG A 112 -13.13 11.80 11.95
N SER A 113 -12.72 10.83 12.77
CA SER A 113 -11.38 10.83 13.36
C SER A 113 -10.26 10.63 12.33
N LEU A 114 -10.52 9.88 11.24
CA LEU A 114 -9.52 9.62 10.19
C LEU A 114 -9.14 10.90 9.45
N GLY A 115 -10.14 11.62 8.92
CA GLY A 115 -9.93 12.87 8.18
C GLY A 115 -9.31 13.97 9.05
N LYS A 116 -9.64 14.00 10.35
CA LYS A 116 -8.98 14.89 11.32
C LYS A 116 -7.52 14.49 11.55
N THR A 117 -7.25 13.23 11.89
CA THR A 117 -5.89 12.75 12.21
C THR A 117 -4.94 12.92 11.02
N PHE A 118 -5.40 12.66 9.80
CA PHE A 118 -4.58 12.88 8.60
C PHE A 118 -4.23 14.36 8.43
N ARG A 119 -5.21 15.27 8.57
CA ARG A 119 -4.99 16.72 8.49
C ARG A 119 -4.06 17.23 9.58
N ASP A 120 -4.18 16.73 10.80
CA ASP A 120 -3.32 17.14 11.92
C ASP A 120 -1.85 16.77 11.68
N LYS A 121 -1.58 15.72 10.88
CA LYS A 121 -0.22 15.29 10.50
C LYS A 121 0.33 15.97 9.25
N THR A 122 -0.48 16.79 8.60
CA THR A 122 -0.16 17.41 7.32
C THR A 122 -0.43 18.92 7.38
N SER A 123 -0.06 19.66 6.33
CA SER A 123 -0.29 21.10 6.28
C SER A 123 -1.69 21.37 5.74
N ALA A 124 -2.52 22.00 6.58
CA ALA A 124 -3.91 22.35 6.26
C ALA A 124 -4.08 23.17 4.97
N GLN A 125 -3.03 23.88 4.51
CA GLN A 125 -3.11 24.71 3.30
C GLN A 125 -3.04 23.90 2.00
N SER A 126 -2.53 22.68 2.04
CA SER A 126 -2.35 21.82 0.85
C SER A 126 -3.43 20.75 0.69
N ILE A 127 -4.37 20.68 1.64
CA ILE A 127 -5.35 19.60 1.75
C ILE A 127 -6.76 20.11 1.65
N ASN A 128 -7.47 19.60 0.66
CA ASN A 128 -8.91 19.78 0.55
C ASN A 128 -9.57 18.54 1.17
N ALA A 129 -10.32 18.72 2.25
CA ALA A 129 -11.12 17.66 2.84
C ALA A 129 -12.57 17.76 2.35
N CYS A 130 -13.12 16.65 1.89
CA CYS A 130 -14.55 16.51 1.66
C CYS A 130 -15.06 15.29 2.42
N ASP A 131 -16.33 15.36 2.81
CA ASP A 131 -16.94 14.34 3.64
C ASP A 131 -18.01 13.60 2.85
N TYR A 132 -18.08 12.28 3.04
CA TYR A 132 -19.09 11.41 2.44
C TYR A 132 -19.85 10.61 3.50
N LEU A 133 -21.08 10.22 3.19
CA LEU A 133 -21.91 9.38 4.05
C LEU A 133 -21.75 7.91 3.67
N ARG A 134 -21.77 7.00 4.64
CA ARG A 134 -21.80 5.56 4.36
C ARG A 134 -23.03 5.13 3.57
N GLY A 135 -22.90 4.00 2.88
CA GLY A 135 -24.00 3.36 2.16
C GLY A 135 -24.31 4.08 0.84
N ILE A 136 -23.29 4.65 0.20
CA ILE A 136 -23.37 5.22 -1.16
C ILE A 136 -23.79 4.13 -2.15
N ASP A 137 -23.35 2.90 -1.89
CA ASP A 137 -23.73 1.70 -2.63
C ASP A 137 -25.20 1.25 -2.41
N GLY A 138 -25.91 1.92 -1.50
CA GLY A 138 -27.28 1.61 -1.11
C GLY A 138 -27.41 0.45 -0.13
N ARG A 139 -26.31 -0.01 0.48
CA ARG A 139 -26.33 -1.03 1.55
C ARG A 139 -26.34 -0.35 2.91
N LEU A 140 -27.23 -0.80 3.80
CA LEU A 140 -27.25 -0.36 5.19
C LEU A 140 -26.51 -1.36 6.08
N PRO A 141 -25.92 -0.90 7.21
CA PRO A 141 -25.35 -1.81 8.20
C PRO A 141 -26.40 -2.83 8.70
N GLY A 142 -26.17 -4.12 8.44
CA GLY A 142 -27.06 -5.21 8.84
C GLY A 142 -27.91 -5.80 7.72
N ASP A 143 -27.82 -5.28 6.49
CA ASP A 143 -28.46 -5.93 5.34
C ASP A 143 -27.79 -7.29 5.04
N PRO A 144 -28.55 -8.40 4.95
CA PRO A 144 -27.98 -9.68 4.59
C PRO A 144 -27.41 -9.62 3.16
N SER A 145 -26.18 -10.11 3.00
CA SER A 145 -25.43 -10.10 1.74
C SER A 145 -26.24 -10.79 0.63
N LYS A 146 -26.97 -10.01 -0.18
CA LYS A 146 -27.50 -10.48 -1.48
C LYS A 146 -26.37 -10.44 -2.52
N ASP A 147 -25.28 -11.14 -2.23
CA ASP A 147 -24.04 -11.09 -3.02
C ASP A 147 -24.25 -11.55 -4.48
N ASN A 148 -25.26 -12.38 -4.76
CA ASN A 148 -25.44 -12.97 -6.09
C ASN A 148 -26.47 -12.28 -7.00
N GLN A 149 -27.35 -11.42 -6.48
CA GLN A 149 -28.42 -10.81 -7.31
C GLN A 149 -28.06 -9.41 -7.82
N LEU A 150 -27.25 -8.65 -7.09
CA LEU A 150 -26.86 -7.28 -7.47
C LEU A 150 -25.67 -7.24 -8.45
N GLU A 151 -24.74 -8.21 -8.40
CA GLU A 151 -23.65 -8.28 -9.39
C GLU A 151 -24.17 -8.55 -10.81
N GLN A 152 -25.24 -9.33 -10.98
CA GLN A 152 -25.89 -9.51 -12.29
C GLN A 152 -26.66 -8.26 -12.74
N ALA A 153 -27.31 -7.54 -11.82
CA ALA A 153 -27.99 -6.29 -12.15
C ALA A 153 -27.01 -5.16 -12.53
N GLN A 154 -25.86 -5.06 -11.85
CA GLN A 154 -24.80 -4.10 -12.18
C GLN A 154 -24.06 -4.46 -13.46
N LYS A 155 -23.77 -5.76 -13.73
CA LYS A 155 -23.19 -6.20 -15.02
C LYS A 155 -24.17 -6.01 -16.19
N ALA A 156 -25.48 -6.15 -15.98
CA ALA A 156 -26.49 -5.88 -17.01
C ALA A 156 -26.61 -4.39 -17.37
N GLN A 157 -26.31 -3.47 -16.43
CA GLN A 157 -26.36 -2.03 -16.69
C GLN A 157 -25.06 -1.44 -17.25
N LEU A 158 -23.89 -2.05 -17.02
CA LEU A 158 -22.61 -1.57 -17.58
C LEU A 158 -22.27 -2.13 -18.98
N GLY A 159 -23.02 -3.13 -19.46
CA GLY A 159 -22.80 -3.74 -20.79
C GLY A 159 -23.49 -3.05 -21.97
N GLN A 160 -24.36 -2.06 -21.73
CA GLN A 160 -25.03 -1.32 -22.79
C GLN A 160 -24.45 0.08 -22.92
N LYS A 161 -23.90 0.35 -24.11
CA LYS A 161 -23.53 1.69 -24.59
C LYS A 161 -24.81 2.48 -24.90
N THR A 162 -25.62 2.71 -23.89
CA THR A 162 -26.77 3.61 -23.89
C THR A 162 -26.64 4.41 -22.60
N VAL A 163 -26.69 5.73 -22.72
CA VAL A 163 -26.74 6.65 -21.59
C VAL A 163 -27.94 6.26 -20.73
N ALA A 164 -27.70 5.41 -19.73
CA ALA A 164 -28.69 5.12 -18.72
C ALA A 164 -28.97 6.46 -18.04
N VAL A 165 -30.19 6.97 -18.21
CA VAL A 165 -30.69 8.12 -17.49
C VAL A 165 -30.49 7.79 -16.01
N GLU A 166 -29.50 8.44 -15.40
CA GLU A 166 -29.15 8.25 -14.00
C GLU A 166 -30.37 8.63 -13.19
N ALA A 167 -31.03 7.63 -12.60
CA ALA A 167 -32.18 7.89 -11.76
C ALA A 167 -31.70 8.69 -10.54
N THR A 168 -32.22 9.89 -10.35
CA THR A 168 -32.03 10.71 -9.15
C THR A 168 -32.73 10.13 -7.91
N GLU A 169 -33.36 8.96 -8.03
CA GLU A 169 -34.18 8.31 -7.01
C GLU A 169 -33.76 6.84 -6.85
N GLY A 170 -33.52 6.42 -5.60
CA GLY A 170 -33.10 5.06 -5.23
C GLY A 170 -32.13 5.06 -4.03
N LEU A 171 -31.80 3.88 -3.50
CA LEU A 171 -30.80 3.74 -2.44
C LEU A 171 -29.36 3.99 -2.93
N ASN A 172 -29.12 3.88 -4.24
CA ASN A 172 -27.82 4.07 -4.85
C ASN A 172 -27.57 5.55 -5.14
N GLN A 173 -26.53 6.13 -4.52
CA GLN A 173 -26.21 7.56 -4.57
C GLN A 173 -25.19 7.91 -5.69
N SER A 174 -25.30 7.27 -6.86
CA SER A 174 -24.41 7.53 -8.00
C SER A 174 -24.36 9.00 -8.47
N ASP A 175 -25.49 9.72 -8.43
CA ASP A 175 -25.54 11.15 -8.75
C ASP A 175 -24.72 12.01 -7.76
N TYR A 176 -24.71 11.66 -6.47
CA TYR A 176 -23.85 12.32 -5.48
C TYR A 176 -22.38 12.20 -5.88
N LEU A 177 -21.91 11.01 -6.26
CA LEU A 177 -20.54 10.80 -6.71
C LEU A 177 -20.23 11.56 -8.00
N ARG A 178 -21.18 11.67 -8.92
CA ARG A 178 -21.01 12.44 -10.17
C ARG A 178 -20.86 13.93 -9.90
N ARG A 179 -21.66 14.48 -8.98
CA ARG A 179 -21.57 15.90 -8.57
C ARG A 179 -20.24 16.18 -7.87
N LEU A 180 -19.84 15.30 -6.94
CA LEU A 180 -18.54 15.36 -6.27
C LEU A 180 -17.39 15.34 -7.28
N ALA A 181 -17.41 14.40 -8.23
CA ALA A 181 -16.39 14.30 -9.26
C ALA A 181 -16.29 15.58 -10.12
N ARG A 182 -17.44 16.19 -10.45
CA ARG A 182 -17.49 17.45 -11.21
C ARG A 182 -16.88 18.60 -10.41
N GLU A 183 -17.26 18.75 -9.15
CA GLU A 183 -16.73 19.79 -8.27
C GLU A 183 -15.21 19.65 -8.11
N MET A 184 -14.72 18.44 -7.82
CA MET A 184 -13.28 18.18 -7.72
C MET A 184 -12.54 18.48 -9.03
N LYS A 185 -13.17 18.24 -10.19
CA LYS A 185 -12.57 18.53 -11.50
C LYS A 185 -12.47 20.03 -11.76
N GLU A 186 -13.49 20.79 -11.38
CA GLU A 186 -13.47 22.26 -11.45
C GLU A 186 -12.39 22.84 -10.53
N GLN A 187 -12.26 22.31 -9.32
CA GLN A 187 -11.18 22.67 -8.40
C GLN A 187 -9.81 22.33 -8.99
N ASN A 188 -9.63 21.12 -9.52
CA ASN A 188 -8.39 20.70 -10.18
C ASN A 188 -8.00 21.64 -11.33
N ALA A 189 -8.96 22.03 -12.17
CA ALA A 189 -8.72 22.95 -13.28
C ALA A 189 -8.40 24.39 -12.82
N ARG A 190 -8.81 24.79 -11.60
CA ARG A 190 -8.37 26.06 -10.99
C ARG A 190 -6.93 25.94 -10.50
N LEU A 191 -6.63 24.89 -9.73
CA LEU A 191 -5.28 24.62 -9.23
C LEU A 191 -4.29 24.57 -10.39
N GLN A 192 -4.54 23.76 -11.43
CA GLN A 192 -3.69 23.68 -12.62
C GLN A 192 -3.42 25.03 -13.30
N ARG A 193 -4.35 26.00 -13.25
CA ARG A 193 -4.13 27.35 -13.80
C ARG A 193 -3.33 28.26 -12.87
N GLU A 194 -3.52 28.14 -11.57
CA GLU A 194 -2.86 28.96 -10.55
C GLU A 194 -1.44 28.48 -10.26
N ASP A 195 -1.25 27.16 -10.27
CA ASP A 195 -0.12 26.49 -9.66
C ASP A 195 0.58 25.53 -10.65
N GLY A 196 -0.11 25.05 -11.69
CA GLY A 196 0.43 24.13 -12.70
C GLY A 196 0.58 22.67 -12.26
N SER A 197 0.20 22.30 -11.03
CA SER A 197 0.35 20.93 -10.52
C SER A 197 -0.99 20.19 -10.36
N GLY A 198 -2.07 20.92 -10.07
CA GLY A 198 -3.37 20.30 -9.84
C GLY A 198 -3.36 19.32 -8.64
N ILE A 199 -4.40 18.49 -8.56
CA ILE A 199 -4.54 17.45 -7.54
C ILE A 199 -3.55 16.32 -7.86
N ARG A 200 -2.62 16.06 -6.92
CA ARG A 200 -1.58 15.04 -7.05
C ARG A 200 -1.95 13.72 -6.37
N ALA A 201 -2.78 13.76 -5.34
CA ALA A 201 -3.27 12.55 -4.67
C ALA A 201 -4.71 12.70 -4.15
N ILE A 202 -5.41 11.57 -4.08
CA ILE A 202 -6.78 11.47 -3.56
C ILE A 202 -6.82 10.31 -2.56
N GLY A 203 -7.10 10.64 -1.30
CA GLY A 203 -7.24 9.69 -0.20
C GLY A 203 -8.69 9.35 0.09
N LEU A 204 -9.00 8.06 0.23
CA LEU A 204 -10.32 7.55 0.60
C LEU A 204 -10.26 6.96 2.01
N LEU A 205 -10.79 7.66 3.00
CA LEU A 205 -10.69 7.30 4.40
C LEU A 205 -12.06 6.91 4.96
N GLY A 206 -12.17 5.66 5.42
CA GLY A 206 -13.42 5.17 5.97
C GLY A 206 -13.35 3.70 6.38
N SER A 207 -14.48 3.19 6.83
CA SER A 207 -14.62 1.82 7.31
C SER A 207 -15.23 0.89 6.26
N ASP A 208 -16.10 1.41 5.38
CA ASP A 208 -16.81 0.61 4.39
C ASP A 208 -16.03 0.43 3.08
N ILE A 209 -15.80 -0.82 2.70
CA ILE A 209 -15.07 -1.18 1.48
C ILE A 209 -15.89 -0.90 0.22
N TYR A 210 -17.21 -1.08 0.27
CA TYR A 210 -18.04 -0.95 -0.93
C TYR A 210 -18.20 0.52 -1.33
N ASP A 211 -18.31 1.42 -0.34
CA ASP A 211 -18.28 2.87 -0.57
C ASP A 211 -16.95 3.29 -1.21
N LYS A 212 -15.81 2.80 -0.70
CA LYS A 212 -14.50 3.08 -1.28
C LYS A 212 -14.42 2.62 -2.74
N LEU A 213 -14.88 1.40 -3.05
CA LEU A 213 -14.89 0.89 -4.43
C LEU A 213 -15.81 1.71 -5.33
N MET A 214 -16.98 2.14 -4.85
CA MET A 214 -17.89 3.01 -5.60
C MET A 214 -17.27 4.38 -5.88
N ILE A 215 -16.62 4.99 -4.88
CA ILE A 215 -15.92 6.26 -5.04
C ILE A 215 -14.75 6.11 -6.01
N LEU A 216 -13.95 5.04 -5.92
CA LEU A 216 -12.86 4.75 -6.87
C LEU A 216 -13.39 4.66 -8.31
N ARG A 217 -14.50 3.94 -8.53
CA ARG A 217 -15.14 3.82 -9.85
C ARG A 217 -15.56 5.18 -10.42
N ALA A 218 -16.04 6.09 -9.58
CA ALA A 218 -16.46 7.42 -10.02
C ALA A 218 -15.30 8.38 -10.28
N LEU A 219 -14.28 8.39 -9.41
CA LEU A 219 -13.24 9.42 -9.42
C LEU A 219 -12.04 9.04 -10.28
N ARG A 220 -11.63 7.77 -10.29
CA ARG A 220 -10.39 7.36 -10.96
C ARG A 220 -10.36 7.70 -12.45
N PRO A 221 -11.44 7.53 -13.24
CA PRO A 221 -11.45 7.96 -14.64
C PRO A 221 -11.31 9.48 -14.83
N GLN A 222 -11.66 10.28 -13.81
CA GLN A 222 -11.56 11.74 -13.87
C GLN A 222 -10.18 12.27 -13.46
N PHE A 223 -9.38 11.47 -12.73
CA PHE A 223 -8.07 11.84 -12.20
C PHE A 223 -7.01 10.77 -12.51
N PRO A 224 -6.70 10.50 -13.80
CA PRO A 224 -5.79 9.42 -14.19
C PRO A 224 -4.35 9.60 -13.68
N ASP A 225 -3.92 10.85 -13.47
CA ASP A 225 -2.55 11.20 -13.04
C ASP A 225 -2.39 11.29 -11.52
N ALA A 226 -3.49 11.21 -10.76
CA ALA A 226 -3.45 11.31 -9.31
C ALA A 226 -3.14 9.95 -8.66
N VAL A 227 -2.35 9.96 -7.59
CA VAL A 227 -2.16 8.78 -6.75
C VAL A 227 -3.38 8.59 -5.85
N PHE A 228 -4.04 7.45 -5.97
CA PHE A 228 -5.12 7.07 -5.07
C PHE A 228 -4.55 6.32 -3.87
N PHE A 229 -5.06 6.63 -2.68
CA PHE A 229 -4.71 5.90 -1.47
C PHE A 229 -5.89 5.70 -0.52
N THR A 230 -5.77 4.75 0.40
CA THR A 230 -6.81 4.46 1.41
C THR A 230 -6.23 3.89 2.69
N ASN A 231 -7.04 3.86 3.74
CA ASN A 231 -6.75 3.17 4.99
C ASN A 231 -7.33 1.74 4.99
N ASN A 232 -6.71 0.87 5.79
CA ASN A 232 -7.12 -0.50 6.08
C ASN A 232 -7.16 -1.42 4.86
N TYR A 233 -6.31 -2.43 4.91
CA TYR A 233 -6.26 -3.50 3.91
C TYR A 233 -7.54 -4.35 3.96
N ASP A 234 -8.04 -4.65 2.76
CA ASP A 234 -9.14 -5.59 2.50
C ASP A 234 -8.91 -6.30 1.15
N ALA A 235 -9.06 -7.62 1.13
CA ALA A 235 -8.90 -8.47 -0.03
C ALA A 235 -9.86 -8.15 -1.20
N HIS A 236 -10.95 -7.40 -1.00
CA HIS A 236 -11.78 -6.93 -2.12
C HIS A 236 -11.00 -6.06 -3.10
N PHE A 237 -10.00 -5.31 -2.63
CA PHE A 237 -9.16 -4.50 -3.52
C PHE A 237 -8.35 -5.36 -4.50
N GLU A 238 -8.15 -6.64 -4.19
CA GLU A 238 -7.39 -7.58 -5.03
C GLU A 238 -8.25 -8.31 -6.06
N ARG A 239 -9.57 -8.10 -6.04
CA ARG A 239 -10.47 -8.76 -6.99
C ARG A 239 -10.14 -8.33 -8.41
N ARG A 240 -10.06 -9.33 -9.29
CA ARG A 240 -9.76 -9.10 -10.71
C ARG A 240 -10.81 -8.24 -11.41
N ASP A 241 -12.08 -8.37 -10.99
CA ASP A 241 -13.21 -7.62 -11.55
C ASP A 241 -13.16 -6.12 -11.19
N ASP A 242 -12.42 -5.75 -10.12
CA ASP A 242 -12.24 -4.37 -9.67
C ASP A 242 -10.86 -3.80 -10.05
N TRP A 243 -10.04 -4.58 -10.75
CA TRP A 243 -8.65 -4.25 -11.05
C TRP A 243 -8.50 -2.93 -11.83
N ASP A 244 -9.44 -2.63 -12.74
CA ASP A 244 -9.49 -1.40 -13.52
C ASP A 244 -9.62 -0.14 -12.65
N VAL A 245 -10.20 -0.28 -11.46
CA VAL A 245 -10.39 0.81 -10.51
C VAL A 245 -9.52 0.73 -9.27
N THR A 246 -8.88 -0.41 -8.99
CA THR A 246 -8.01 -0.59 -7.81
C THR A 246 -6.52 -0.63 -8.13
N HIS A 247 -6.08 -0.81 -9.38
CA HIS A 247 -4.65 -0.88 -9.70
C HIS A 247 -3.84 0.29 -9.12
N ASN A 248 -2.59 0.12 -8.72
CA ASN A 248 -1.76 1.21 -8.15
C ASN A 248 -2.38 1.96 -6.94
N LEU A 249 -3.46 1.43 -6.32
CA LEU A 249 -4.01 1.97 -5.09
C LEU A 249 -3.02 1.72 -3.96
N VAL A 250 -2.59 2.78 -3.28
CA VAL A 250 -1.73 2.69 -2.10
C VAL A 250 -2.59 2.49 -0.85
N ILE A 251 -2.32 1.46 -0.07
CA ILE A 251 -3.10 1.13 1.12
C ILE A 251 -2.18 1.17 2.32
N ALA A 252 -2.50 2.02 3.30
CA ALA A 252 -1.86 1.98 4.61
C ALA A 252 -2.77 1.26 5.60
N SER A 253 -2.22 0.29 6.32
CA SER A 253 -3.02 -0.61 7.16
C SER A 253 -2.22 -1.06 8.38
N PRO A 254 -2.82 -1.20 9.57
CA PRO A 254 -2.15 -1.80 10.73
C PRO A 254 -1.62 -3.22 10.45
N PHE A 255 -2.39 -3.99 9.68
CA PHE A 255 -2.05 -5.37 9.29
C PHE A 255 -2.43 -5.65 7.83
N GLY A 256 -1.76 -6.62 7.24
CA GLY A 256 -2.18 -7.23 5.96
C GLY A 256 -3.07 -8.45 6.16
N SER A 257 -3.12 -9.34 5.17
CA SER A 257 -3.82 -10.63 5.22
C SER A 257 -3.08 -11.72 6.00
N THR A 258 -1.88 -11.46 6.50
CA THR A 258 -1.07 -12.46 7.21
C THR A 258 -0.41 -11.88 8.45
N VAL A 259 -0.18 -12.73 9.44
CA VAL A 259 0.67 -12.46 10.60
C VAL A 259 2.07 -13.04 10.39
N PRO A 260 3.08 -12.61 11.18
CA PRO A 260 4.42 -13.22 11.18
C PRO A 260 4.37 -14.75 11.26
N LYS A 261 5.25 -15.41 10.49
CA LYS A 261 5.28 -16.87 10.37
C LYS A 261 5.54 -17.54 11.72
N ILE A 262 6.32 -16.94 12.60
CA ILE A 262 6.58 -17.47 13.95
C ILE A 262 5.29 -17.77 14.75
N TYR A 263 4.18 -17.07 14.48
CA TYR A 263 2.91 -17.27 15.17
C TYR A 263 1.97 -18.27 14.45
N VAL A 264 2.33 -18.69 13.23
CA VAL A 264 1.52 -19.57 12.39
C VAL A 264 2.30 -20.75 11.81
N GLU A 265 3.59 -20.93 12.09
CA GLU A 265 4.43 -21.96 11.47
C GLU A 265 3.87 -23.38 11.65
N ASN A 266 3.26 -23.65 12.80
CA ASN A 266 2.64 -24.93 13.11
C ASN A 266 1.14 -25.01 12.74
N ARG A 267 0.60 -24.00 12.05
CA ARG A 267 -0.82 -23.86 11.71
C ARG A 267 -0.96 -23.42 10.25
N HIS A 268 -1.61 -24.23 9.42
CA HIS A 268 -1.93 -23.83 8.04
C HIS A 268 -3.09 -22.83 8.03
N ILE A 269 -2.81 -21.57 8.35
CA ILE A 269 -3.82 -20.52 8.40
C ILE A 269 -3.90 -19.85 7.02
N PRO A 270 -5.08 -19.87 6.36
CA PRO A 270 -5.26 -19.16 5.11
C PRO A 270 -5.16 -17.64 5.33
N PRO A 271 -4.83 -16.86 4.30
CA PRO A 271 -4.82 -15.40 4.39
C PRO A 271 -6.16 -14.86 4.89
N PHE A 272 -6.11 -13.93 5.84
CA PHE A 272 -7.27 -13.21 6.35
C PHE A 272 -7.83 -12.26 5.29
N ARG A 273 -9.15 -12.02 5.35
CA ARG A 273 -9.84 -11.13 4.40
C ARG A 273 -9.39 -9.68 4.55
N ASP A 274 -9.23 -9.22 5.79
CA ASP A 274 -8.99 -7.82 6.08
C ASP A 274 -8.12 -7.65 7.34
N SER A 275 -7.62 -6.43 7.51
CA SER A 275 -6.77 -6.03 8.65
C SER A 275 -7.43 -6.24 10.02
N ASN A 276 -8.76 -6.09 10.13
CA ASN A 276 -9.49 -6.28 11.39
C ASN A 276 -9.55 -7.77 11.76
N GLN A 277 -9.70 -8.67 10.79
CA GLN A 277 -9.63 -10.11 11.01
C GLN A 277 -8.24 -10.53 11.49
N THR A 278 -7.19 -10.05 10.83
CA THR A 278 -5.80 -10.30 11.23
C THR A 278 -5.55 -9.83 12.66
N SER A 279 -5.97 -8.61 12.99
CA SER A 279 -5.85 -8.05 14.33
C SER A 279 -6.67 -8.83 15.37
N THR A 280 -7.91 -9.23 15.04
CA THR A 280 -8.74 -10.06 15.93
C THR A 280 -8.08 -11.40 16.22
N TYR A 281 -7.42 -11.99 15.22
CA TYR A 281 -6.63 -13.20 15.40
C TYR A 281 -5.43 -12.97 16.33
N VAL A 282 -4.66 -11.89 16.13
CA VAL A 282 -3.55 -11.49 17.03
C VAL A 282 -4.07 -11.31 18.46
N GLY A 283 -5.15 -10.56 18.65
CA GLY A 283 -5.79 -10.37 19.95
C GLY A 283 -6.24 -11.69 20.59
N THR A 284 -6.71 -12.64 19.79
CA THR A 284 -7.06 -13.99 20.27
C THR A 284 -5.83 -14.77 20.71
N LEU A 285 -4.69 -14.65 20.01
CA LEU A 285 -3.44 -15.28 20.45
C LEU A 285 -2.97 -14.73 21.79
N VAL A 286 -3.07 -13.42 22.01
CA VAL A 286 -2.77 -12.78 23.29
C VAL A 286 -3.72 -13.28 24.38
N ALA A 287 -5.03 -13.29 24.11
CA ALA A 287 -6.04 -13.76 25.06
C ALA A 287 -5.83 -15.23 25.49
N MET A 288 -5.36 -16.05 24.55
CA MET A 288 -5.09 -17.48 24.77
C MET A 288 -3.68 -17.75 25.30
N THR A 289 -2.91 -16.71 25.66
CA THR A 289 -1.51 -16.81 26.12
C THR A 289 -0.58 -17.52 25.13
N LYS A 290 -0.93 -17.50 23.83
CA LYS A 290 -0.13 -18.06 22.73
C LYS A 290 0.80 -17.01 22.11
N MET A 291 0.61 -15.75 22.45
CA MET A 291 1.45 -14.61 22.11
C MET A 291 1.53 -13.72 23.34
N LYS A 292 2.69 -13.11 23.61
CA LYS A 292 2.79 -12.17 24.72
C LYS A 292 2.21 -10.81 24.32
N PRO A 293 1.64 -10.02 25.26
CA PRO A 293 1.15 -8.67 24.93
C PRO A 293 2.23 -7.77 24.31
N GLU A 294 3.47 -7.89 24.75
CA GLU A 294 4.60 -7.10 24.24
C GLU A 294 4.90 -7.44 22.77
N ASP A 295 4.76 -8.72 22.39
CA ASP A 295 4.91 -9.16 21.01
C ASP A 295 3.86 -8.49 20.11
N ALA A 296 2.61 -8.47 20.56
CA ALA A 296 1.50 -7.85 19.82
C ALA A 296 1.66 -6.32 19.73
N GLU A 297 2.16 -5.70 20.79
CA GLU A 297 2.52 -4.28 20.79
C GLU A 297 3.57 -3.99 19.72
N TRP A 298 4.64 -4.77 19.61
CA TRP A 298 5.65 -4.57 18.56
C TRP A 298 5.12 -4.76 17.14
N LEU A 299 4.17 -5.67 16.94
CA LEU A 299 3.50 -5.80 15.64
C LEU A 299 2.65 -4.56 15.34
N SER A 300 1.98 -3.99 16.34
CA SER A 300 1.22 -2.76 16.17
C SER A 300 2.10 -1.55 15.81
N TRP A 301 3.40 -1.59 16.09
CA TRP A 301 4.36 -0.52 15.77
C TRP A 301 4.84 -0.56 14.32
N GLN A 302 4.42 -1.56 13.56
CA GLN A 302 4.87 -1.79 12.19
C GLN A 302 3.68 -1.79 11.21
N PRO A 303 3.01 -0.64 11.00
CA PRO A 303 2.01 -0.51 9.95
C PRO A 303 2.55 -0.93 8.57
N ARG A 304 1.63 -1.39 7.74
CA ARG A 304 1.90 -2.05 6.47
C ARG A 304 1.39 -1.19 5.33
N ILE A 305 2.24 -0.99 4.34
CA ILE A 305 1.94 -0.30 3.09
C ILE A 305 1.81 -1.35 2.00
N PHE A 306 0.73 -1.28 1.23
CA PHE A 306 0.48 -2.12 0.07
C PHE A 306 0.24 -1.27 -1.17
N GLU A 307 0.57 -1.83 -2.33
CA GLU A 307 0.16 -1.32 -3.63
C GLU A 307 -0.55 -2.44 -4.39
N ILE A 308 -1.75 -2.13 -4.90
CA ILE A 308 -2.54 -3.10 -5.64
C ILE A 308 -1.92 -3.35 -7.01
N SER A 309 -1.43 -4.58 -7.22
CA SER A 309 -0.74 -5.05 -8.43
C SER A 309 -1.57 -6.08 -9.20
N ARG A 310 -1.22 -6.39 -10.46
CA ARG A 310 -1.99 -7.33 -11.30
C ARG A 310 -2.16 -8.73 -10.67
N ARG A 311 -1.36 -9.04 -9.65
CA ARG A 311 -1.34 -10.31 -8.93
C ARG A 311 -1.92 -10.20 -7.51
N GLY A 312 -2.64 -9.12 -7.21
CA GLY A 312 -3.13 -8.80 -5.87
C GLY A 312 -2.27 -7.75 -5.16
N ALA A 313 -2.44 -7.64 -3.85
CA ALA A 313 -1.75 -6.62 -3.06
C ALA A 313 -0.27 -6.95 -2.92
N TYR A 314 0.58 -6.02 -3.36
CA TYR A 314 2.02 -6.10 -3.19
C TYR A 314 2.44 -5.30 -1.97
N GLU A 315 3.10 -5.94 -1.02
CA GLU A 315 3.50 -5.29 0.23
C GLU A 315 4.83 -4.52 0.07
N LEU A 316 4.77 -3.20 0.25
CA LEU A 316 5.89 -2.27 0.12
C LEU A 316 6.70 -2.13 1.41
N SER A 317 6.09 -2.40 2.58
CA SER A 317 6.78 -2.32 3.87
C SER A 317 7.97 -3.27 3.97
N PRO A 318 8.94 -3.03 4.86
CA PRO A 318 9.96 -4.01 5.18
C PRO A 318 9.34 -5.28 5.81
N PRO A 319 10.10 -6.40 5.83
CA PRO A 319 9.69 -7.57 6.60
C PRO A 319 9.52 -7.22 8.09
N TRP A 320 8.66 -7.97 8.79
CA TRP A 320 8.49 -7.80 10.23
C TRP A 320 9.83 -7.91 10.95
N TYR A 321 10.03 -7.11 11.99
CA TYR A 321 11.16 -7.27 12.89
C TYR A 321 10.69 -7.38 14.34
N GLY A 322 11.34 -8.26 15.09
CA GLY A 322 11.23 -8.31 16.54
C GLY A 322 12.25 -7.37 17.16
N TRP A 323 11.83 -6.61 18.17
CA TRP A 323 12.74 -5.86 19.02
C TRP A 323 12.44 -6.19 20.48
N HIS A 324 13.39 -6.85 21.17
CA HIS A 324 13.28 -7.15 22.60
C HIS A 324 14.08 -6.11 23.40
N PRO A 325 13.50 -5.46 24.42
CA PRO A 325 14.23 -4.54 25.30
C PRO A 325 15.43 -5.26 25.94
N GLY A 326 16.65 -4.80 25.62
CA GLY A 326 17.91 -5.41 26.09
C GLY A 326 18.72 -6.14 25.01
N GLU A 327 18.14 -6.40 23.83
CA GLU A 327 18.88 -6.92 22.67
C GLU A 327 19.32 -5.76 21.76
N SER A 328 20.61 -5.68 21.47
CA SER A 328 21.19 -4.64 20.59
C SER A 328 20.90 -4.87 19.10
N LYS A 329 20.22 -5.96 18.74
CA LYS A 329 20.07 -6.40 17.35
C LYS A 329 18.60 -6.65 17.00
N MET A 330 18.07 -5.90 16.04
CA MET A 330 16.75 -6.20 15.45
C MET A 330 16.79 -7.56 14.77
N VAL A 331 15.80 -8.41 15.06
CA VAL A 331 15.64 -9.71 14.41
C VAL A 331 14.61 -9.55 13.29
N PHE A 332 15.07 -9.46 12.05
CA PHE A 332 14.20 -9.40 10.87
C PHE A 332 13.67 -10.79 10.52
N GLU A 333 12.35 -10.93 10.42
CA GLU A 333 11.72 -12.11 9.87
C GLU A 333 11.84 -12.06 8.34
N SER A 334 12.59 -12.99 7.74
CA SER A 334 12.84 -12.92 6.29
C SER A 334 11.58 -13.27 5.50
N ARG A 335 11.10 -12.32 4.66
CA ARG A 335 9.95 -12.51 3.76
C ARG A 335 10.14 -13.67 2.78
N TYR A 336 11.39 -13.94 2.40
CA TYR A 336 11.79 -15.17 1.73
C TYR A 336 12.21 -16.20 2.77
N GLY A 337 11.64 -17.40 2.74
CA GLY A 337 12.14 -18.51 3.54
C GLY A 337 13.66 -18.62 3.38
N LYS A 338 14.38 -18.83 4.47
CA LYS A 338 15.83 -19.03 4.49
C LYS A 338 16.24 -19.98 3.35
N ASN A 339 16.70 -19.41 2.25
CA ASN A 339 17.58 -20.10 1.32
C ASN A 339 18.87 -19.29 1.32
N GLU A 340 19.61 -19.40 2.42
CA GLU A 340 20.94 -18.82 2.60
C GLU A 340 21.92 -19.25 1.48
N LYS A 341 21.57 -20.29 0.70
CA LYS A 341 22.27 -20.71 -0.52
C LYS A 341 22.27 -19.67 -1.66
N ASN A 342 21.32 -18.73 -1.70
CA ASN A 342 21.23 -17.73 -2.78
C ASN A 342 22.12 -16.50 -2.60
N LYS A 343 22.80 -16.32 -1.46
CA LYS A 343 23.78 -15.23 -1.32
C LYS A 343 25.19 -15.65 -1.73
N THR A 344 25.47 -16.96 -1.76
CA THR A 344 26.76 -17.47 -2.19
C THR A 344 26.74 -18.10 -3.58
N TRP A 345 25.57 -18.38 -4.18
CA TRP A 345 25.49 -19.10 -5.47
C TRP A 345 26.40 -18.55 -6.58
N PHE A 346 26.43 -17.23 -6.78
CA PHE A 346 27.28 -16.61 -7.80
C PHE A 346 28.76 -16.75 -7.46
N ARG A 347 29.11 -16.59 -6.17
CA ARG A 347 30.48 -16.74 -5.68
C ARG A 347 30.93 -18.20 -5.79
N ASP A 348 30.08 -19.14 -5.37
CA ASP A 348 30.35 -20.57 -5.39
C ASP A 348 30.42 -21.11 -6.82
N TRP A 349 29.62 -20.57 -7.75
CA TRP A 349 29.72 -20.85 -9.18
C TRP A 349 30.99 -20.26 -9.80
N LEU A 350 31.33 -19.00 -9.49
CA LEU A 350 32.52 -18.34 -10.02
C LEU A 350 33.80 -19.03 -9.55
N PHE A 351 33.86 -19.44 -8.28
CA PHE A 351 35.00 -20.16 -7.70
C PHE A 351 34.87 -21.68 -7.77
N ALA A 352 33.89 -22.22 -8.51
CA ALA A 352 33.81 -23.66 -8.75
C ALA A 352 35.06 -24.12 -9.53
N PRO A 353 35.59 -25.33 -9.24
CA PRO A 353 36.80 -25.82 -9.90
C PRO A 353 36.67 -25.78 -11.43
N GLY A 354 37.55 -25.03 -12.09
CA GLY A 354 37.63 -24.94 -13.56
C GLY A 354 36.83 -23.82 -14.23
N VAL A 355 35.94 -23.11 -13.52
CA VAL A 355 35.14 -22.03 -14.13
C VAL A 355 36.00 -20.81 -14.48
N ILE A 356 36.87 -20.37 -13.57
CA ILE A 356 37.80 -19.25 -13.84
C ILE A 356 38.71 -19.56 -15.03
N TRP A 357 39.23 -20.78 -15.13
CA TRP A 357 40.06 -21.20 -16.26
C TRP A 357 39.28 -21.21 -17.57
N SER A 358 38.00 -21.60 -17.55
CA SER A 358 37.13 -21.55 -18.72
C SER A 358 36.85 -20.11 -19.17
N LEU A 359 36.67 -19.17 -18.23
CA LEU A 359 36.48 -17.75 -18.52
C LEU A 359 37.76 -17.11 -19.07
N ILE A 360 38.93 -17.46 -18.52
CA ILE A 360 40.23 -17.00 -19.03
C ILE A 360 40.46 -17.53 -20.46
N ALA A 361 40.17 -18.82 -20.70
CA ALA A 361 40.27 -19.40 -22.04
C ALA A 361 39.33 -18.68 -23.03
N LEU A 362 38.08 -18.42 -22.64
CA LEU A 362 37.13 -17.66 -23.46
C LEU A 362 37.68 -16.25 -23.77
N ALA A 363 38.17 -15.52 -22.77
CA ALA A 363 38.74 -14.18 -22.97
C ALA A 363 39.95 -14.21 -23.93
N LEU A 364 40.84 -15.20 -23.78
CA LEU A 364 41.97 -15.39 -24.70
C LEU A 364 41.51 -15.73 -26.11
N THR A 365 40.49 -16.58 -26.28
CA THR A 365 39.95 -16.87 -27.62
C THR A 365 39.38 -15.61 -28.28
N VAL A 366 38.66 -14.77 -27.54
CA VAL A 366 38.14 -13.50 -28.04
C VAL A 366 39.29 -12.57 -28.44
N LEU A 367 40.34 -12.45 -27.63
CA LEU A 367 41.51 -11.62 -27.95
C LEU A 367 42.26 -12.14 -29.19
N VAL A 368 42.42 -13.46 -29.33
CA VAL A 368 43.03 -14.06 -30.52
C VAL A 368 42.17 -13.79 -31.75
N THR A 369 40.84 -13.93 -31.67
CA THR A 369 39.96 -13.61 -32.79
C THR A 369 40.03 -12.13 -33.17
N ALA A 370 40.06 -11.21 -32.19
CA ALA A 370 40.19 -9.78 -32.44
C ALA A 370 41.54 -9.40 -33.07
N ALA A 371 42.63 -10.03 -32.61
CA ALA A 371 43.96 -9.88 -33.19
C ALA A 371 44.00 -10.44 -34.62
N TRP A 372 43.37 -11.59 -34.86
CA TRP A 372 43.32 -12.21 -36.19
C TRP A 372 42.52 -11.38 -37.18
N ILE A 373 41.39 -10.80 -36.75
CA ILE A 373 40.61 -9.85 -37.56
C ILE A 373 41.45 -8.61 -37.87
N SER A 374 42.13 -8.04 -36.87
CA SER A 374 43.00 -6.86 -37.06
C SER A 374 44.15 -7.15 -38.04
N ILE A 375 44.78 -8.31 -37.95
CA ILE A 375 45.86 -8.73 -38.87
C ILE A 375 45.32 -9.01 -40.28
N SER A 376 44.13 -9.60 -40.39
CA SER A 376 43.50 -9.87 -41.69
C SER A 376 43.13 -8.57 -42.42
N ILE A 377 42.64 -7.57 -41.68
CA ILE A 377 42.38 -6.22 -42.21
C ILE A 377 43.70 -5.56 -42.66
N ALA A 378 44.77 -5.69 -41.86
CA ALA A 378 46.09 -5.15 -42.21
C ALA A 378 46.73 -5.84 -43.43
N ARG A 379 46.55 -7.15 -43.61
CA ARG A 379 47.03 -7.89 -44.80
C ARG A 379 46.25 -7.55 -46.06
N CYS A 380 44.95 -7.28 -45.96
CA CYS A 380 44.12 -6.81 -47.07
C CYS A 380 44.49 -5.39 -47.54
N ALA A 381 45.13 -4.57 -46.69
CA ALA A 381 45.64 -3.26 -47.08
C ALA A 381 46.93 -3.31 -47.93
N GLY A 382 47.58 -4.49 -48.04
CA GLY A 382 48.83 -4.68 -48.78
C GLY A 382 48.70 -5.33 -50.17
N GLN A 383 47.50 -5.74 -50.60
CA GLN A 383 47.29 -6.34 -51.93
C GLN A 383 46.21 -5.57 -52.69
N HIS A 384 46.66 -4.51 -53.36
CA HIS A 384 45.93 -3.79 -54.41
C HIS A 384 45.64 -4.76 -55.57
N SER A 385 44.53 -5.51 -55.53
CA SER A 385 43.84 -6.03 -56.74
C SER A 385 42.58 -6.87 -56.47
N PHE A 386 42.23 -7.26 -55.23
CA PHE A 386 41.11 -8.18 -55.04
C PHE A 386 39.72 -7.51 -54.91
N LEU A 387 39.66 -6.21 -54.57
CA LEU A 387 38.40 -5.47 -54.38
C LEU A 387 37.65 -5.14 -55.70
N VAL A 388 38.25 -5.42 -56.86
CA VAL A 388 37.55 -5.28 -58.15
C VAL A 388 36.72 -6.54 -58.49
N SER A 389 37.03 -7.71 -57.92
CA SER A 389 36.31 -8.96 -58.22
C SER A 389 35.04 -9.14 -57.36
N LEU A 390 35.05 -8.70 -56.09
CA LEU A 390 33.89 -8.87 -55.20
C LEU A 390 32.71 -7.93 -55.54
N ARG A 391 32.97 -6.80 -56.20
CA ARG A 391 31.91 -5.87 -56.62
C ARG A 391 31.07 -6.42 -57.79
N ARG A 392 31.54 -7.46 -58.49
CA ARG A 392 30.76 -8.19 -59.51
C ARG A 392 29.91 -9.34 -58.94
N ALA A 393 30.23 -9.88 -57.77
CA ALA A 393 29.49 -10.99 -57.16
C ALA A 393 28.28 -10.54 -56.33
N ALA A 394 28.33 -9.33 -55.74
CA ALA A 394 27.25 -8.81 -54.90
C ALA A 394 26.02 -8.30 -55.69
N TYR A 395 26.10 -8.17 -57.02
CA TYR A 395 24.95 -7.78 -57.86
C TYR A 395 24.11 -8.96 -58.37
N HIS A 396 24.50 -10.21 -58.09
CA HIS A 396 23.80 -11.41 -58.59
C HIS A 396 23.01 -12.20 -57.54
N PHE A 397 23.00 -11.79 -56.27
CA PHE A 397 22.31 -12.52 -55.18
C PHE A 397 21.15 -11.75 -54.53
N CYS A 398 20.57 -10.78 -55.27
CA CYS A 398 19.24 -10.24 -54.99
C CYS A 398 18.23 -10.90 -55.94
N GLY A 399 17.76 -12.09 -55.56
CA GLY A 399 16.76 -12.83 -56.32
C GLY A 399 16.63 -14.25 -55.79
N CYS A 400 15.43 -14.60 -55.34
CA CYS A 400 15.00 -15.93 -54.87
C CYS A 400 15.30 -16.28 -53.40
N THR A 401 14.39 -15.90 -52.50
CA THR A 401 13.67 -16.86 -51.62
C THR A 401 12.43 -16.18 -51.05
N GLY A 402 11.33 -16.29 -51.79
CA GLY A 402 9.97 -16.24 -51.24
C GLY A 402 9.40 -17.66 -51.18
N CYS A 403 8.40 -17.82 -50.30
CA CYS A 403 7.47 -18.94 -50.15
C CYS A 403 7.85 -20.19 -49.32
N ALA A 404 6.90 -20.46 -48.41
CA ALA A 404 6.37 -21.76 -47.98
C ALA A 404 7.14 -22.59 -46.93
N ILE A 405 6.62 -22.60 -45.69
CA ILE A 405 6.49 -23.83 -44.89
C ILE A 405 5.11 -23.84 -44.22
N LEU A 406 4.33 -24.84 -44.59
CA LEU A 406 3.03 -25.28 -44.04
C LEU A 406 3.17 -26.80 -43.79
N GLY A 407 2.67 -27.28 -42.65
CA GLY A 407 2.63 -28.71 -42.26
C GLY A 407 3.88 -29.15 -41.49
N THR A 408 3.80 -29.71 -40.28
CA THR A 408 2.77 -30.58 -39.68
C THR A 408 2.48 -30.21 -38.23
#